data_AF-A0A512ATU0-F1
#
_entry.id   AF-A0A512ATU0-F1
#
_cell.length_a   1.000
_cell.length_b   1.000
_cell.length_c   1.000
_cell.angle_alpha   90.00
_cell.angle_beta   90.00
_cell.angle_gamma   90.00
#
_symmetry.space_group_name_H-M   'P 1'
#
loop_
_entity.id
_entity.type
_entity.pdbx_description
1 polymer ?
#
loop_
_entity_poly.entity_id
_entity_poly.type
_entity_poly.pdbx_seq_one_letter_code
_entity_poly.pdbx_strand_id
1 'polypeptide(L)'
;MGIIYEKNEELYVYEAVQPVKLTKFENWIKRGKDSHFVVKRLKESNRVLNTENLIRLKKAGEKYKDKDYDLYFGWSDDKIYCSELVWKMYKEALNIELGSLQKLKEFNLNNKFVKKKMEERYGNKIPLNEKVISPSAIFESNKLETVI
;
A
#
# COMPACT_ATOMS: atom_id res chain seq x y z
N MET A 1 -4.27 -2.73 2.94
CA MET A 1 -4.33 -1.26 3.04
C MET A 1 -4.65 -0.65 1.69
N GLY A 2 -5.03 0.62 1.64
CA GLY A 2 -5.26 1.35 0.39
C GLY A 2 -5.31 2.86 0.65
N ILE A 3 -5.64 3.64 -0.38
CA ILE A 3 -5.81 5.10 -0.31
C ILE A 3 -7.29 5.44 -0.38
N ILE A 4 -7.75 6.33 0.51
CA ILE A 4 -9.11 6.88 0.42
C ILE A 4 -9.25 7.70 -0.86
N TYR A 5 -10.29 7.43 -1.63
CA TYR A 5 -10.56 8.05 -2.91
C TYR A 5 -12.00 8.56 -2.92
N GLU A 6 -12.18 9.85 -3.16
CA GLU A 6 -13.49 10.45 -3.34
C GLU A 6 -13.83 10.53 -4.83
N LYS A 7 -14.99 9.99 -5.20
CA LYS A 7 -15.52 10.00 -6.56
C LYS A 7 -17.04 10.14 -6.49
N ASN A 8 -17.58 11.17 -7.16
CA ASN A 8 -19.02 11.46 -7.19
C ASN A 8 -19.63 11.51 -5.78
N GLU A 9 -18.98 12.23 -4.85
CA GLU A 9 -19.40 12.38 -3.44
C GLU A 9 -19.43 11.06 -2.63
N GLU A 10 -18.98 9.95 -3.21
CA GLU A 10 -18.84 8.67 -2.54
C GLU A 10 -17.38 8.36 -2.20
N LEU A 11 -17.19 7.70 -1.05
CA LEU A 11 -15.88 7.23 -0.58
C LEU A 11 -15.58 5.81 -1.05
N TYR A 12 -14.40 5.67 -1.62
CA TYR A 12 -13.81 4.41 -2.05
C TYR A 12 -12.44 4.24 -1.40
N VAL A 13 -11.96 3.00 -1.42
CA VAL A 13 -10.56 2.67 -1.18
C VAL A 13 -9.96 2.18 -2.48
N TYR A 14 -8.92 2.85 -2.96
CA TYR A 14 -8.08 2.36 -4.03
C TYR A 14 -7.04 1.41 -3.46
N GLU A 15 -7.07 0.15 -3.90
CA GLU A 15 -6.31 -0.93 -3.27
C GLU A 15 -5.84 -1.98 -4.29
N ALA A 16 -4.77 -2.68 -3.95
CA ALA A 16 -4.35 -3.90 -4.62
C ALA A 16 -4.91 -5.12 -3.85
N VAL A 17 -5.88 -5.84 -4.43
CA VAL A 17 -6.51 -7.05 -3.84
C VAL A 17 -6.86 -8.13 -4.87
N GLN A 18 -6.28 -8.05 -6.07
CA GLN A 18 -6.59 -8.83 -7.27
C GLN A 18 -7.95 -8.45 -7.92
N PRO A 19 -7.93 -7.64 -9.00
CA PRO A 19 -6.84 -6.76 -9.43
C PRO A 19 -6.79 -5.48 -8.55
N VAL A 20 -5.96 -4.51 -8.92
CA VAL A 20 -6.04 -3.15 -8.39
C VAL A 20 -7.35 -2.49 -8.79
N LYS A 21 -8.11 -2.00 -7.82
CA LYS A 21 -9.45 -1.45 -8.06
C LYS A 21 -9.89 -0.43 -7.00
N LEU A 22 -11.00 0.23 -7.30
CA LEU A 22 -11.78 0.98 -6.31
C LEU A 22 -12.80 0.04 -5.65
N THR A 23 -12.79 0.00 -4.32
CA THR A 23 -13.78 -0.70 -3.51
C THR A 23 -14.54 0.32 -2.66
N LYS A 24 -15.88 0.28 -2.64
CA LYS A 24 -16.67 1.17 -1.77
C LYS A 24 -16.19 1.06 -0.32
N PHE A 25 -16.03 2.20 0.37
CA PHE A 25 -15.43 2.26 1.70
C PHE A 25 -16.11 1.31 2.71
N GLU A 26 -17.44 1.25 2.71
CA GLU A 26 -18.21 0.34 3.56
C GLU A 26 -17.91 -1.14 3.30
N ASN A 27 -17.79 -1.52 2.01
CA ASN A 27 -17.44 -2.89 1.63
C ASN A 27 -15.99 -3.21 2.01
N TRP A 28 -15.12 -2.21 1.93
CA TRP A 28 -13.71 -2.35 2.32
C TRP A 28 -13.59 -2.66 3.82
N ILE A 29 -14.28 -1.88 4.67
CA ILE A 29 -14.27 -2.04 6.12
C ILE A 29 -14.80 -3.42 6.54
N LYS A 30 -15.90 -3.88 5.94
CA LYS A 30 -16.53 -5.17 6.27
C LYS A 30 -15.62 -6.39 6.05
N ARG A 31 -14.57 -6.28 5.23
CA ARG A 31 -13.57 -7.35 5.03
C ARG A 31 -12.47 -7.35 6.08
N GLY A 32 -12.30 -6.25 6.81
CA GLY A 32 -11.40 -6.15 7.94
C GLY A 32 -11.90 -7.01 9.10
N LYS A 33 -10.98 -7.59 9.87
CA LYS A 33 -11.32 -8.30 11.10
C LYS A 33 -12.09 -7.35 12.03
N ASP A 34 -13.25 -7.78 12.50
CA ASP A 34 -14.14 -7.02 13.39
C ASP A 34 -14.54 -5.64 12.83
N SER A 35 -14.50 -5.45 11.51
CA SER A 35 -14.66 -4.14 10.86
C SER A 35 -13.70 -3.06 11.38
N HIS A 36 -12.58 -3.44 12.01
CA HIS A 36 -11.61 -2.51 12.56
C HIS A 36 -10.77 -1.87 11.45
N PHE A 37 -10.62 -0.55 11.52
CA PHE A 37 -9.77 0.23 10.63
C PHE A 37 -9.16 1.42 11.36
N VAL A 38 -8.09 1.97 10.78
CA VAL A 38 -7.43 3.21 11.23
C VAL A 38 -7.18 4.06 10.00
N VAL A 39 -7.41 5.37 10.10
CA VAL A 39 -7.13 6.31 9.01
C VAL A 39 -5.92 7.16 9.39
N LYS A 40 -4.91 7.10 8.52
CA LYS A 40 -3.73 7.97 8.58
C LYS A 40 -3.82 9.03 7.49
N ARG A 41 -3.40 10.25 7.81
CA ARG A 41 -3.32 11.38 6.87
C ARG A 41 -1.94 12.03 6.96
N LEU A 42 -1.45 12.61 5.86
CA LEU A 42 -0.25 13.43 5.89
C LEU A 42 -0.42 14.59 6.88
N LYS A 43 0.60 14.84 7.70
CA LYS A 43 0.71 16.09 8.46
C LYS A 43 0.73 17.26 7.49
N GLU A 44 0.14 18.38 7.88
CA GLU A 44 -0.04 19.55 7.01
C GLU A 44 -0.80 19.23 5.71
N SER A 45 -1.74 18.28 5.75
CA SER A 45 -2.48 17.83 4.56
C SER A 45 -3.16 18.96 3.81
N ASN A 46 -3.67 19.97 4.51
CA ASN A 46 -4.36 21.11 3.88
C ASN A 46 -3.42 21.92 2.96
N ARG A 47 -2.10 21.87 3.24
CA ARG A 47 -1.07 22.50 2.42
C ARG A 47 -0.59 21.57 1.31
N VAL A 48 -0.39 20.28 1.62
CA VAL A 48 0.23 19.32 0.71
C VAL A 48 -0.79 18.71 -0.27
N LEU A 49 -1.98 18.34 0.20
CA LEU A 49 -3.03 17.69 -0.59
C LEU A 49 -3.98 18.71 -1.23
N ASN A 50 -3.43 19.72 -1.90
CA ASN A 50 -4.20 20.63 -2.74
C ASN A 50 -4.71 19.94 -4.02
N THR A 51 -5.60 20.60 -4.76
CA THR A 51 -6.23 20.05 -5.98
C THR A 51 -5.21 19.51 -6.99
N GLU A 52 -4.13 20.22 -7.25
CA GLU A 52 -3.11 19.80 -8.21
C GLU A 52 -2.40 18.51 -7.75
N ASN A 53 -2.01 18.46 -6.47
CA ASN A 53 -1.35 17.29 -5.90
C ASN A 53 -2.28 16.08 -5.81
N LEU A 54 -3.57 16.29 -5.56
CA LEU A 54 -4.58 15.23 -5.63
C LEU A 54 -4.73 14.68 -7.07
N ILE A 55 -4.71 15.54 -8.09
CA ILE A 55 -4.73 15.11 -9.50
C ILE A 55 -3.49 14.27 -9.82
N ARG A 56 -2.30 14.70 -9.37
CA ARG A 56 -1.05 13.95 -9.56
C ARG A 56 -1.11 12.59 -8.86
N LEU A 57 -1.62 12.52 -7.62
CA LEU A 57 -1.81 11.26 -6.89
C LEU A 57 -2.76 10.31 -7.63
N LYS A 58 -3.90 10.82 -8.12
CA LYS A 58 -4.84 10.04 -8.92
C LYS A 58 -4.17 9.50 -10.18
N LYS A 59 -3.43 10.33 -10.92
CA LYS A 59 -2.71 9.93 -12.14
C LYS A 59 -1.62 8.89 -11.88
N ALA A 60 -0.89 8.98 -10.76
CA ALA A 60 0.09 7.97 -10.36
C ALA A 60 -0.60 6.62 -10.08
N GLY A 61 -1.77 6.64 -9.43
CA GLY A 61 -2.58 5.44 -9.18
C GLY A 61 -3.07 4.77 -10.46
N GLU A 62 -3.61 5.54 -11.42
CA GLU A 62 -4.17 5.00 -12.66
C GLU A 62 -3.20 4.10 -13.45
N LYS A 63 -1.88 4.30 -13.34
CA LYS A 63 -0.86 3.43 -13.95
C LYS A 63 -0.93 1.98 -13.47
N TYR A 64 -1.49 1.75 -12.29
CA TYR A 64 -1.61 0.45 -11.65
C TYR A 64 -3.01 -0.14 -11.75
N LYS A 65 -3.97 0.60 -12.32
CA LYS A 65 -5.34 0.12 -12.47
C LYS A 65 -5.37 -1.21 -13.22
N ASP A 66 -6.20 -2.13 -12.72
CA ASP A 66 -6.40 -3.47 -13.27
C ASP A 66 -5.15 -4.38 -13.23
N LYS A 67 -4.02 -3.94 -12.64
CA LYS A 67 -2.86 -4.82 -12.45
C LYS A 67 -3.14 -5.93 -11.46
N ASP A 68 -2.51 -7.07 -11.70
CA ASP A 68 -2.56 -8.24 -10.83
C ASP A 68 -1.89 -7.95 -9.48
N TYR A 69 -2.40 -8.64 -8.46
CA TYR A 69 -1.80 -8.61 -7.13
C TYR A 69 -0.46 -9.32 -7.13
N ASP A 70 0.56 -8.68 -6.56
CA ASP A 70 1.86 -9.31 -6.44
C ASP A 70 1.96 -10.19 -5.19
N LEU A 71 1.87 -11.50 -5.42
CA LEU A 71 2.12 -12.48 -4.37
C LEU A 71 3.61 -12.61 -4.03
N TYR A 72 4.54 -12.23 -4.91
CA TYR A 72 5.99 -12.38 -4.70
C TYR A 72 6.64 -11.15 -4.06
N PHE A 73 5.87 -10.10 -3.76
CA PHE A 73 6.36 -8.86 -3.17
C PHE A 73 7.62 -8.31 -3.87
N GLY A 74 7.66 -8.43 -5.20
CA GLY A 74 8.68 -7.85 -6.05
C GLY A 74 8.55 -6.33 -6.12
N TRP A 75 9.59 -5.66 -6.62
CA TRP A 75 9.60 -4.20 -6.74
C TRP A 75 9.41 -3.70 -8.18
N SER A 76 9.17 -4.60 -9.15
CA SER A 76 8.82 -4.21 -10.52
C SER A 76 7.44 -3.57 -10.57
N ASP A 77 7.07 -3.01 -11.72
CA ASP A 77 5.72 -2.46 -11.92
C ASP A 77 4.77 -3.48 -12.60
N ASP A 78 5.17 -4.72 -12.85
CA ASP A 78 4.35 -5.68 -13.61
C ASP A 78 3.12 -6.15 -12.82
N LYS A 79 3.30 -6.31 -11.50
CA LYS A 79 2.27 -6.61 -10.51
C LYS A 79 2.48 -5.68 -9.32
N ILE A 80 1.50 -5.58 -8.44
CA ILE A 80 1.63 -4.68 -7.28
C ILE A 80 0.93 -5.23 -6.04
N TYR A 81 1.54 -5.03 -4.88
CA TYR A 81 0.92 -5.35 -3.59
C TYR A 81 0.46 -4.10 -2.84
N CYS A 82 -0.27 -4.31 -1.75
CA CYS A 82 -1.12 -3.26 -1.18
C CYS A 82 -0.34 -2.05 -0.63
N SER A 83 0.77 -2.26 0.09
CA SER A 83 1.60 -1.17 0.61
C SER A 83 2.48 -0.54 -0.47
N GLU A 84 2.96 -1.33 -1.42
CA GLU A 84 3.71 -0.83 -2.58
C GLU A 84 2.89 0.17 -3.40
N LEU A 85 1.62 -0.15 -3.68
CA LEU A 85 0.70 0.76 -4.38
C LEU A 85 0.66 2.14 -3.71
N VAL A 86 0.42 2.15 -2.40
CA VAL A 86 0.35 3.40 -1.63
C VAL A 86 1.69 4.15 -1.68
N TRP A 87 2.80 3.44 -1.44
CA TRP A 87 4.13 4.04 -1.40
C TRP A 87 4.53 4.63 -2.75
N LYS A 88 4.37 3.86 -3.85
CA LYS A 88 4.72 4.31 -5.21
C LYS A 88 3.85 5.51 -5.64
N MET A 89 2.55 5.52 -5.33
CA MET A 89 1.69 6.68 -5.62
C MET A 89 2.21 7.97 -4.98
N TYR A 90 2.57 7.95 -3.69
CA TYR A 90 3.10 9.13 -3.00
C TYR A 90 4.51 9.51 -3.48
N LYS A 91 5.37 8.52 -3.74
CA LYS A 91 6.72 8.77 -4.24
C LYS A 91 6.68 9.40 -5.63
N GLU A 92 5.87 8.89 -6.53
CA GLU A 92 5.80 9.39 -7.90
C GLU A 92 5.09 10.74 -8.01
N ALA A 93 3.97 10.91 -7.33
CA ALA A 93 3.17 12.12 -7.45
C ALA A 93 3.79 13.32 -6.73
N LEU A 94 4.35 13.07 -5.54
CA LEU A 94 4.73 14.11 -4.58
C LEU A 94 6.19 14.02 -4.12
N ASN A 95 6.96 13.03 -4.57
CA ASN A 95 8.30 12.73 -4.08
C ASN A 95 8.36 12.51 -2.54
N ILE A 96 7.28 11.95 -1.98
CA ILE A 96 7.17 11.66 -0.55
C ILE A 96 7.34 10.16 -0.31
N GLU A 97 8.31 9.79 0.53
CA GLU A 97 8.49 8.43 1.02
C GLU A 97 7.71 8.23 2.33
N LEU A 98 6.63 7.43 2.25
CA LEU A 98 5.83 7.06 3.42
C LEU A 98 6.46 5.84 4.12
N GLY A 99 7.54 6.07 4.86
CA GLY A 99 8.29 4.99 5.49
C GLY A 99 9.41 4.45 4.62
N SER A 100 10.30 3.69 5.25
CA SER A 100 11.55 3.23 4.64
C SER A 100 11.40 1.87 3.97
N LEU A 101 12.00 1.72 2.79
CA LEU A 101 12.17 0.42 2.15
C LEU A 101 13.14 -0.43 2.96
N GLN A 102 12.86 -1.73 3.02
CA GLN A 102 13.69 -2.73 3.68
C GLN A 102 13.95 -3.89 2.72
N LYS A 103 15.06 -4.59 2.92
CA LYS A 103 15.29 -5.86 2.21
C LYS A 103 14.44 -6.96 2.83
N LEU A 104 13.96 -7.90 2.04
CA LEU A 104 13.16 -9.02 2.54
C LEU A 104 13.83 -9.78 3.72
N LYS A 105 15.16 -9.90 3.69
CA LYS A 105 15.94 -10.53 4.78
C LYS A 105 15.97 -9.76 6.11
N GLU A 106 15.61 -8.48 6.11
CA GLU A 106 15.59 -7.62 7.30
C GLU A 106 14.30 -7.81 8.11
N PHE A 107 13.28 -8.46 7.53
CA PHE A 107 12.08 -8.88 8.24
C PHE A 107 12.35 -10.09 9.14
N ASN A 108 11.52 -10.28 10.17
CA ASN A 108 11.59 -11.46 11.01
C ASN A 108 11.04 -12.70 10.28
N LEU A 109 11.95 -13.42 9.60
CA LEU A 109 11.65 -14.67 8.91
C LEU A 109 11.83 -15.92 9.80
N ASN A 110 12.12 -15.76 11.10
CA ASN A 110 12.46 -16.90 11.96
C ASN A 110 11.25 -17.69 12.48
N ASN A 111 10.05 -17.12 12.38
CA ASN A 111 8.82 -17.79 12.78
C ASN A 111 8.49 -18.97 11.85
N LYS A 112 8.14 -20.14 12.42
CA LYS A 112 7.82 -21.37 11.65
C LYS A 112 6.72 -21.16 10.61
N PHE A 113 5.68 -20.39 10.95
CA PHE A 113 4.59 -20.07 10.01
C PHE A 113 5.07 -19.17 8.87
N VAL A 114 5.93 -18.18 9.18
CA VAL A 114 6.52 -17.30 8.16
C VAL A 114 7.41 -18.11 7.22
N LYS A 115 8.30 -18.96 7.73
CA LYS A 115 9.14 -19.84 6.90
C LYS A 115 8.32 -20.72 5.95
N LYS A 116 7.28 -21.37 6.47
CA LYS A 116 6.38 -22.20 5.64
C LYS A 116 5.71 -21.37 4.54
N LYS A 117 5.24 -20.16 4.85
CA LYS A 117 4.65 -19.26 3.85
C LYS A 117 5.67 -18.77 2.82
N MET A 118 6.93 -18.57 3.22
CA MET A 118 8.01 -18.23 2.31
C MET A 118 8.33 -19.39 1.37
N GLU A 119 8.37 -20.63 1.86
CA GLU A 119 8.58 -21.83 1.05
C GLU A 119 7.41 -22.10 0.09
N GLU A 120 6.16 -22.00 0.56
CA GLU A 120 4.96 -22.14 -0.29
C GLU A 120 4.95 -21.15 -1.46
N ARG A 121 5.54 -19.97 -1.25
CA ARG A 121 5.51 -18.85 -2.20
C ARG A 121 6.72 -18.83 -3.13
N TYR A 122 7.92 -18.95 -2.58
CA TYR A 122 9.17 -18.79 -3.32
C TYR A 122 9.90 -20.11 -3.57
N GLY A 123 9.42 -21.22 -2.99
CA GLY A 123 10.16 -22.47 -2.96
C GLY A 123 11.57 -22.27 -2.40
N ASN A 124 12.56 -22.77 -3.12
CA ASN A 124 13.98 -22.67 -2.75
C ASN A 124 14.64 -21.34 -3.18
N LYS A 125 13.91 -20.43 -3.87
CA LYS A 125 14.47 -19.20 -4.45
C LYS A 125 13.90 -17.96 -3.76
N ILE A 126 14.16 -17.82 -2.46
CA ILE A 126 13.71 -16.66 -1.69
C ILE A 126 14.53 -15.41 -2.09
N PRO A 127 13.89 -14.32 -2.56
CA PRO A 127 14.59 -13.13 -3.02
C PRO A 127 14.98 -12.24 -1.82
N LEU A 128 15.94 -12.69 -1.02
CA LEU A 128 16.35 -12.06 0.25
C LEU A 128 16.78 -10.58 0.14
N ASN A 129 17.21 -10.15 -1.05
CA ASN A 129 17.63 -8.77 -1.30
C ASN A 129 16.56 -7.92 -2.00
N GLU A 130 15.36 -8.46 -2.24
CA GLU A 130 14.25 -7.72 -2.82
C GLU A 130 13.84 -6.56 -1.91
N LYS A 131 13.51 -5.41 -2.52
CA LYS A 131 13.03 -4.24 -1.78
C LYS A 131 11.56 -4.43 -1.46
N VAL A 132 11.22 -4.22 -0.20
CA VAL A 132 9.85 -4.38 0.30
C VAL A 132 9.47 -3.18 1.15
N ILE A 133 8.22 -2.73 1.01
CA ILE A 133 7.59 -1.77 1.93
C ILE A 133 6.44 -2.47 2.66
N SER A 134 6.48 -2.55 3.99
CA SER A 134 5.38 -3.15 4.74
C SER A 134 4.26 -2.14 5.05
N PRO A 135 3.01 -2.61 5.28
CA PRO A 135 1.96 -1.74 5.80
C PRO A 135 2.34 -1.05 7.12
N SER A 136 3.10 -1.73 8.00
CA SER A 136 3.55 -1.15 9.27
C SER A 136 4.54 -0.01 9.05
N ALA A 137 5.49 -0.14 8.11
CA ALA A 137 6.45 0.92 7.80
C ALA A 137 5.77 2.20 7.31
N ILE A 138 4.70 2.07 6.51
CA ILE A 138 3.87 3.21 6.11
C ILE A 138 3.13 3.77 7.32
N PHE A 139 2.47 2.91 8.10
CA PHE A 139 1.65 3.31 9.26
C PHE A 139 2.44 4.08 10.32
N GLU A 140 3.69 3.68 10.55
CA GLU A 140 4.63 4.28 11.51
C GLU A 140 5.38 5.50 10.95
N SER A 141 5.14 5.88 9.69
CA SER A 141 5.79 7.04 9.09
C SER A 141 5.57 8.30 9.93
N ASN A 142 6.66 8.97 10.29
CA ASN A 142 6.61 10.23 11.04
C ASN A 142 5.93 11.39 10.28
N LYS A 143 5.64 11.20 8.98
CA LYS A 143 4.91 12.14 8.12
C LYS A 143 3.40 12.02 8.24
N LEU A 144 2.90 10.97 8.89
CA LEU A 144 1.48 10.70 9.04
C LEU A 144 1.00 10.99 10.47
N GLU A 145 -0.29 11.29 10.58
CA GLU A 145 -1.03 11.39 11.84
C GLU A 145 -2.33 10.57 11.75
N THR A 146 -2.80 10.06 12.89
CA THR A 146 -4.09 9.36 12.96
C THR A 146 -5.21 10.38 12.97
N VAL A 147 -6.22 10.16 12.12
CA VAL A 147 -7.42 11.01 12.06
C VAL A 147 -8.72 10.25 12.36
N ILE A 148 -8.67 8.91 12.35
CA ILE A 148 -9.72 7.99 12.82
C ILE A 148 -9.03 6.76 13.41
#